data_AF-A0A166MAC6-F1
#
_entry.id   AF-A0A166MAC6-F1
#
_cell.length_a   1.000
_cell.length_b   1.000
_cell.length_c   1.000
_cell.angle_alpha   90.00
_cell.angle_beta   90.00
_cell.angle_gamma   90.00
#
_symmetry.space_group_name_H-M   'P 1'
#
loop_
_entity.id
_entity.type
_entity.pdbx_description
1 polymer ?
#
loop_
_entity_poly.entity_id
_entity_poly.type
_entity_poly.pdbx_seq_one_letter_code
_entity_poly.pdbx_strand_id
1 'polypeptide(L)'
;PEAWSEIQQWIFFAHGGVGPMQGQANHFRNYAPEKIEYGITRYLNEAKRLYSVLESRLEGREYLAGPGKGKYTIADINVWPWYAVHVASYAGIDSYDEWPNLKAWVERVKARPAVQAGIAVPTPPAE
;
A
#
# COMPACT_ATOMS: atom_id res chain seq x y z
N PRO A 1 -12.86 20.76 3.26
CA PRO A 1 -12.44 21.30 4.58
C PRO A 1 -12.42 20.23 5.68
N GLU A 2 -13.51 19.49 5.90
CA GLU A 2 -13.63 18.58 7.06
C GLU A 2 -12.68 17.37 7.06
N ALA A 3 -12.36 16.78 5.90
CA ALA A 3 -11.47 15.61 5.81
C ALA A 3 -10.00 15.97 5.53
N TRP A 4 -9.65 17.26 5.36
CA TRP A 4 -8.34 17.66 4.84
C TRP A 4 -7.17 17.19 5.72
N SER A 5 -7.28 17.39 7.04
CA SER A 5 -6.26 16.95 7.98
C SER A 5 -6.05 15.43 7.92
N GLU A 6 -7.13 14.65 7.87
CA GLU A 6 -7.07 13.20 7.80
C GLU A 6 -6.46 12.70 6.48
N ILE A 7 -6.81 13.33 5.36
CA ILE A 7 -6.19 13.05 4.05
C ILE A 7 -4.67 13.26 4.12
N GLN A 8 -4.22 14.38 4.68
CA GLN A 8 -2.80 14.68 4.79
C GLN A 8 -2.08 13.67 5.70
N GLN A 9 -2.69 13.28 6.82
CA GLN A 9 -2.10 12.27 7.71
C GLN A 9 -1.82 10.95 6.99
N TRP A 10 -2.76 10.46 6.16
CA TRP A 10 -2.55 9.24 5.37
C TRP A 10 -1.48 9.38 4.30
N ILE A 11 -1.40 10.56 3.66
CA ILE A 11 -0.33 10.88 2.72
C ILE A 11 1.02 10.84 3.45
N PHE A 12 1.17 11.52 4.58
CA PHE A 12 2.43 11.53 5.33
C PHE A 12 2.78 10.17 5.92
N PHE A 13 1.77 9.36 6.30
CA PHE A 13 1.96 7.97 6.69
C PHE A 13 2.59 7.14 5.56
N ALA A 14 2.14 7.32 4.31
CA ALA A 14 2.76 6.64 3.18
C ALA A 14 4.19 7.12 2.91
N HIS A 15 4.44 8.43 2.96
CA HIS A 15 5.75 9.01 2.68
C HIS A 15 6.79 8.68 3.75
N GLY A 16 6.41 8.66 5.02
CA GLY A 16 7.32 8.41 6.14
C GLY A 16 7.43 6.94 6.55
N GLY A 17 6.38 6.15 6.30
CA GLY A 17 6.29 4.75 6.70
C GLY A 17 6.32 3.81 5.50
N VAL A 18 5.20 3.70 4.79
CA VAL A 18 4.97 2.67 3.76
C VAL A 18 6.07 2.65 2.71
N GLY A 19 6.29 3.77 2.02
CA GLY A 19 7.23 3.84 0.90
C GLY A 19 8.67 3.50 1.30
N PRO A 20 9.26 4.18 2.30
CA PRO A 20 10.60 3.87 2.77
C PRO A 20 10.75 2.43 3.26
N MET A 21 9.81 1.91 4.05
CA MET A 21 9.95 0.58 4.65
C MET A 21 9.78 -0.55 3.64
N GLN A 22 8.78 -0.49 2.75
CA GLN A 22 8.66 -1.46 1.64
C GLN A 22 9.82 -1.33 0.65
N GLY A 23 10.29 -0.12 0.38
CA GLY A 23 11.46 0.09 -0.47
C GLY A 23 12.70 -0.61 0.07
N GLN A 24 12.94 -0.53 1.38
CA GLN A 24 14.03 -1.26 2.03
C GLN A 24 13.78 -2.78 2.04
N ALA A 25 12.57 -3.25 2.29
CA ALA A 25 12.23 -4.67 2.21
C ALA A 25 12.57 -5.24 0.82
N ASN A 26 12.15 -4.54 -0.23
CA ASN A 26 12.49 -4.87 -1.62
C ASN A 26 14.00 -4.83 -1.88
N HIS A 27 14.70 -3.80 -1.39
CA HIS A 27 16.15 -3.68 -1.57
C HIS A 27 16.91 -4.86 -0.95
N PHE A 28 16.73 -5.13 0.34
CA PHE A 28 17.42 -6.23 1.03
C PHE A 28 17.03 -7.60 0.48
N ARG A 29 15.78 -7.77 0.03
CA ARG A 29 15.32 -9.03 -0.56
C ARG A 29 15.87 -9.28 -1.96
N ASN A 30 15.84 -8.28 -2.83
CA ASN A 30 16.01 -8.48 -4.28
C ASN A 30 17.29 -7.86 -4.85
N TYR A 31 17.81 -6.78 -4.27
CA TYR A 31 18.85 -5.95 -4.90
C TYR A 31 20.17 -5.88 -4.11
N ALA A 32 20.16 -6.07 -2.80
CA ALA A 32 21.38 -6.06 -2.00
C ALA A 32 22.36 -7.13 -2.53
N PRO A 33 23.65 -6.79 -2.72
CA PRO A 33 24.64 -7.69 -3.31
C PRO A 33 24.90 -8.93 -2.44
N GLU A 34 24.67 -8.80 -1.14
CA GLU A 34 24.76 -9.86 -0.16
C GLU A 34 23.42 -10.04 0.57
N LYS A 35 23.11 -11.28 0.95
CA LYS A 35 21.90 -11.58 1.73
C LYS A 35 22.14 -11.28 3.20
N ILE A 36 21.50 -10.23 3.69
CA ILE A 36 21.55 -9.81 5.09
C ILE A 36 20.22 -10.16 5.75
N GLU A 37 20.17 -11.32 6.40
CA GLU A 37 18.94 -11.89 6.98
C GLU A 37 18.25 -10.93 7.94
N TYR A 38 19.02 -10.24 8.79
CA TYR A 38 18.50 -9.21 9.69
C TYR A 38 17.77 -8.09 8.94
N GLY A 39 18.34 -7.61 7.83
CA GLY A 39 17.75 -6.55 7.01
C GLY A 39 16.44 -7.01 6.38
N ILE A 40 16.45 -8.19 5.76
CA ILE A 40 15.25 -8.79 5.14
C ILE A 40 14.14 -8.93 6.18
N THR A 41 14.42 -9.61 7.29
CA THR A 41 13.42 -9.86 8.34
C THR A 41 12.93 -8.55 8.98
N ARG A 42 13.81 -7.60 9.28
CA ARG A 42 13.44 -6.32 9.89
C ARG A 42 12.45 -5.54 9.03
N TYR A 43 12.77 -5.35 7.75
CA TYR A 43 11.94 -4.52 6.87
C TYR A 43 10.68 -5.24 6.38
N LEU A 44 10.72 -6.57 6.23
CA LEU A 44 9.50 -7.35 6.00
C LEU A 44 8.53 -7.21 7.18
N ASN A 45 9.02 -7.37 8.42
CA ASN A 45 8.17 -7.24 9.61
C ASN A 45 7.59 -5.83 9.75
N GLU A 46 8.38 -4.79 9.47
CA GLU A 46 7.87 -3.41 9.50
C GLU A 46 6.84 -3.15 8.38
N ALA A 47 7.05 -3.68 7.17
CA ALA A 47 6.05 -3.62 6.11
C ALA A 47 4.75 -4.30 6.55
N LYS A 48 4.81 -5.51 7.12
CA LYS A 48 3.64 -6.20 7.67
C LYS A 48 2.94 -5.39 8.77
N ARG A 49 3.69 -4.74 9.66
CA ARG A 49 3.11 -3.86 10.69
C ARG A 49 2.34 -2.70 10.07
N LEU A 50 2.87 -2.06 9.02
CA LEU A 50 2.20 -0.98 8.29
C LEU A 50 0.95 -1.46 7.55
N TYR A 51 0.94 -2.70 7.06
CA TYR A 51 -0.25 -3.34 6.50
C TYR A 51 -1.32 -3.52 7.56
N SER A 52 -0.94 -3.97 8.77
CA SER A 52 -1.88 -4.08 9.90
C SER A 52 -2.47 -2.72 10.34
N VAL A 53 -1.73 -1.62 10.19
CA VAL A 53 -2.29 -0.27 10.44
C VAL A 53 -3.41 0.06 9.45
N LEU A 54 -3.24 -0.26 8.17
CA LEU A 54 -4.29 -0.08 7.17
C LEU A 54 -5.47 -1.01 7.41
N GLU A 55 -5.20 -2.27 7.76
CA GLU A 55 -6.23 -3.25 8.12
C GLU A 55 -7.14 -2.70 9.23
N SER A 56 -6.56 -2.24 10.34
CA SER A 56 -7.34 -1.66 11.44
C SER A 56 -8.06 -0.39 11.02
N ARG A 57 -7.45 0.44 10.16
CA ARG A 57 -8.13 1.64 9.65
C ARG A 57 -9.34 1.30 8.80
N LEU A 58 -9.28 0.23 8.03
CA LEU A 58 -10.30 -0.15 7.06
C LEU A 58 -11.42 -0.99 7.68
N GLU A 59 -11.31 -1.34 8.97
CA GLU A 59 -12.41 -1.96 9.70
C GLU A 59 -13.67 -1.08 9.66
N GLY A 60 -14.73 -1.61 9.05
CA GLY A 60 -16.00 -0.87 8.85
C GLY A 60 -15.93 0.29 7.86
N ARG A 61 -14.82 0.45 7.12
CA ARG A 61 -14.58 1.55 6.18
C ARG A 61 -14.29 1.06 4.77
N GLU A 62 -14.66 1.90 3.80
CA GLU A 62 -14.40 1.67 2.38
C GLU A 62 -13.17 2.43 1.89
N TYR A 63 -12.81 3.56 2.51
CA TYR A 63 -11.70 4.43 2.13
C TYR A 63 -10.99 5.06 3.35
N LEU A 64 -9.77 5.54 3.12
CA LEU A 64 -8.87 5.97 4.19
C LEU A 64 -9.35 7.24 4.92
N ALA A 65 -9.99 8.17 4.23
CA ALA A 65 -10.36 9.47 4.79
C ALA A 65 -11.84 9.82 4.56
N GLY A 66 -12.36 10.76 5.35
CA GLY A 66 -13.73 11.26 5.26
C GLY A 66 -14.71 10.55 6.20
N PRO A 67 -15.91 11.11 6.39
CA PRO A 67 -16.89 10.64 7.37
C PRO A 67 -17.53 9.29 6.99
N GLY A 68 -18.17 8.64 7.96
CA GLY A 68 -18.85 7.36 7.79
C GLY A 68 -17.87 6.27 7.33
N LYS A 69 -18.19 5.60 6.22
CA LYS A 69 -17.31 4.61 5.59
C LYS A 69 -16.08 5.22 4.89
N GLY A 70 -15.91 6.54 4.92
CA GLY A 70 -14.90 7.24 4.15
C GLY A 70 -15.35 7.56 2.73
N LYS A 71 -14.54 8.37 2.04
CA LYS A 71 -14.69 8.74 0.64
C LYS A 71 -13.37 8.53 -0.06
N TYR A 72 -13.41 8.16 -1.33
CA TYR A 72 -12.21 8.05 -2.14
C TYR A 72 -11.54 9.43 -2.29
N THR A 73 -10.27 9.54 -1.92
CA THR A 73 -9.53 10.80 -1.96
C THR A 73 -8.12 10.61 -2.51
N ILE A 74 -7.37 11.71 -2.58
CA ILE A 74 -5.95 11.68 -2.92
C ILE A 74 -5.10 10.87 -1.93
N ALA A 75 -5.57 10.63 -0.70
CA ALA A 75 -4.90 9.70 0.21
C ALA A 75 -4.93 8.28 -0.33
N ASP A 76 -6.09 7.80 -0.79
CA ASP A 76 -6.20 6.47 -1.39
C ASP A 76 -5.38 6.38 -2.68
N ILE A 77 -5.39 7.43 -3.52
CA ILE A 77 -4.58 7.50 -4.75
C ILE A 77 -3.08 7.41 -4.44
N ASN A 78 -2.61 8.09 -3.38
CA ASN A 78 -1.20 8.12 -3.01
C ASN A 78 -0.73 6.82 -2.33
N VAL A 79 -1.56 6.24 -1.46
CA VAL A 79 -1.21 5.06 -0.67
C VAL A 79 -1.34 3.79 -1.50
N TRP A 80 -2.41 3.65 -2.28
CA TRP A 80 -2.77 2.40 -2.98
C TRP A 80 -1.67 1.79 -3.87
N PRO A 81 -0.87 2.56 -4.64
CA PRO A 81 0.17 1.98 -5.49
C PRO A 81 1.18 1.10 -4.73
N TRP A 82 1.47 1.40 -3.46
CA TRP A 82 2.36 0.58 -2.62
C TRP A 82 1.76 -0.78 -2.22
N TYR A 83 0.43 -0.88 -2.26
CA TYR A 83 -0.36 -2.06 -1.93
C TYR A 83 -0.97 -2.71 -3.18
N ALA A 84 -0.56 -2.31 -4.38
CA ALA A 84 -0.89 -3.08 -5.57
C ALA A 84 -0.14 -4.41 -5.51
N VAL A 85 -0.82 -5.53 -5.79
CA VAL A 85 -0.30 -6.90 -5.58
C VAL A 85 1.11 -7.12 -6.13
N HIS A 86 1.40 -6.62 -7.33
CA HIS A 86 2.73 -6.75 -7.93
C HIS A 86 3.80 -6.02 -7.09
N VAL A 87 3.51 -4.83 -6.57
CA VAL A 87 4.42 -4.06 -5.70
C VAL A 87 4.60 -4.73 -4.34
N ALA A 88 3.53 -5.28 -3.76
CA ALA A 88 3.58 -5.98 -2.48
C ALA A 88 4.45 -7.25 -2.54
N SER A 89 4.37 -8.02 -3.62
CA SER A 89 5.18 -9.23 -3.82
C SER A 89 6.69 -8.93 -3.85
N TYR A 90 7.10 -7.79 -4.41
CA TYR A 90 8.50 -7.35 -4.35
C TYR A 90 9.00 -7.12 -2.92
N ALA A 91 8.11 -6.72 -2.01
CA ALA A 91 8.42 -6.57 -0.59
C ALA A 91 8.30 -7.89 0.21
N GLY A 92 8.01 -9.02 -0.45
CA GLY A 92 7.84 -10.33 0.19
C GLY A 92 6.44 -10.56 0.79
N ILE A 93 5.43 -9.83 0.31
CA ILE A 93 4.03 -9.99 0.72
C ILE A 93 3.22 -10.48 -0.48
N ASP A 94 3.06 -11.80 -0.57
CA ASP A 94 2.45 -12.46 -1.73
C ASP A 94 0.92 -12.61 -1.62
N SER A 95 0.36 -12.41 -0.43
CA SER A 95 -1.09 -12.47 -0.17
C SER A 95 -1.52 -11.45 0.87
N TYR A 96 -2.82 -11.13 0.85
CA TYR A 96 -3.51 -10.28 1.82
C TYR A 96 -4.43 -11.06 2.76
N ASP A 97 -4.30 -12.39 2.84
CA ASP A 97 -5.23 -13.20 3.66
C ASP A 97 -5.16 -12.89 5.16
N GLU A 98 -4.02 -12.36 5.65
CA GLU A 98 -3.87 -11.82 7.01
C GLU A 98 -4.61 -10.48 7.22
N TRP A 99 -4.97 -9.77 6.14
CA TRP A 99 -5.57 -8.43 6.15
C TRP A 99 -6.81 -8.33 5.24
N PRO A 100 -7.96 -8.92 5.63
CA PRO A 100 -9.14 -8.98 4.79
C PRO A 100 -9.76 -7.60 4.46
N ASN A 101 -9.71 -6.62 5.37
CA ASN A 101 -10.23 -5.28 5.10
C ASN A 101 -9.33 -4.52 4.12
N LEU A 102 -8.01 -4.66 4.28
CA LEU A 102 -7.02 -4.16 3.32
C LEU A 102 -7.22 -4.80 1.94
N LYS A 103 -7.38 -6.13 1.87
CA LYS A 103 -7.66 -6.85 0.62
C LYS A 103 -8.86 -6.25 -0.10
N ALA A 104 -9.98 -6.08 0.61
CA ALA A 104 -11.20 -5.51 0.06
C ALA A 104 -11.00 -4.06 -0.44
N TRP A 105 -10.20 -3.25 0.25
CA TRP A 105 -9.85 -1.90 -0.22
C TRP A 105 -8.96 -1.91 -1.46
N VAL A 106 -7.95 -2.78 -1.50
CA VAL A 106 -7.08 -2.92 -2.67
C VAL A 106 -7.90 -3.27 -3.90
N GLU A 107 -8.80 -4.25 -3.79
CA GLU A 107 -9.70 -4.69 -4.87
C GLU A 107 -10.67 -3.58 -5.29
N ARG A 108 -11.30 -2.91 -4.32
CA ARG A 108 -12.25 -1.81 -4.57
C ARG A 108 -11.60 -0.66 -5.32
N VAL A 109 -10.39 -0.25 -4.93
CA VAL A 109 -9.67 0.84 -5.60
C VAL A 109 -9.19 0.40 -6.99
N LYS A 110 -8.69 -0.84 -7.14
CA LYS A 110 -8.30 -1.42 -8.43
C LYS A 110 -9.45 -1.47 -9.43
N ALA A 111 -10.67 -1.73 -8.98
CA ALA A 111 -11.85 -1.84 -9.83
C ALA A 111 -12.28 -0.50 -10.48
N ARG A 112 -11.69 0.63 -10.07
CA ARG A 112 -12.04 1.95 -10.62
C ARG A 112 -11.46 2.12 -12.02
N PRO A 113 -12.25 2.53 -13.03
CA PRO A 113 -11.76 2.68 -14.41
C PRO A 113 -10.54 3.60 -14.53
N ALA A 114 -10.51 4.71 -13.78
CA ALA A 114 -9.38 5.64 -13.79
C ALA A 114 -8.09 5.03 -13.19
N VAL A 115 -8.22 4.13 -12.20
CA VAL A 115 -7.07 3.43 -11.61
C VAL A 115 -6.55 2.39 -12.60
N GLN A 116 -7.43 1.63 -13.24
CA GLN A 116 -7.04 0.68 -14.30
C GLN A 116 -6.33 1.38 -15.47
N ALA A 117 -6.85 2.52 -15.92
CA ALA A 117 -6.20 3.34 -16.93
C ALA A 117 -4.81 3.83 -16.48
N GLY A 118 -4.67 4.22 -15.22
CA GLY A 118 -3.37 4.62 -14.65
C GLY A 118 -2.35 3.47 -14.55
N ILE A 119 -2.80 2.26 -14.20
CA ILE A 119 -1.94 1.06 -14.14
C ILE A 119 -1.38 0.71 -15.53
N ALA A 120 -2.13 0.98 -16.60
CA ALA A 120 -1.69 0.75 -17.97
C ALA A 120 -0.63 1.77 -18.47
N VAL A 121 -0.17 2.68 -17.60
CA VAL A 121 0.81 3.73 -17.91
C VAL A 121 2.02 3.65 -16.96
N PRO A 122 3.28 3.66 -17.46
CA PRO A 122 3.64 3.65 -18.88
C PRO A 122 3.18 2.37 -19.55
N THR A 123 2.98 2.42 -20.87
CA THR A 123 2.53 1.25 -21.64
C THR A 123 3.46 0.08 -21.33
N PRO A 124 2.92 -1.07 -20.85
CA PRO A 124 3.74 -2.24 -20.61
C PRO A 124 4.53 -2.61 -21.88
N PRO A 125 5.75 -3.15 -21.77
CA PRO A 125 6.45 -3.70 -22.92
C PRO A 125 5.53 -4.68 -23.66
N ALA A 126 5.50 -4.61 -24.99
CA ALA A 126 4.77 -5.60 -25.78
C ALA A 126 5.36 -6.99 -25.47
N GLU A 127 4.48 -7.96 -25.20
CA GLU A 127 4.83 -9.37 -25.03
C GLU A 127 5.45 -9.97 -26.30
#